data_AF-A0A2A3T2D9-F1
#
_entry.id   AF-A0A2A3T2D9-F1
#
_cell.length_a   1.000
_cell.length_b   1.000
_cell.length_c   1.000
_cell.angle_alpha   90.00
_cell.angle_beta   90.00
_cell.angle_gamma   90.00
#
_symmetry.space_group_name_H-M   'P 1'
#
loop_
_entity.id
_entity.type
_entity.pdbx_description
1 polymer ?
#
loop_
_entity_poly.entity_id
_entity_poly.type
_entity_poly.pdbx_seq_one_letter_code
_entity_poly.pdbx_strand_id
1 'polypeptide(L)' 'SFEEKELEVPIFSEDDIMLVCQQANCDEEKAKDSLAETKGDIAQAILRLTSG' A
#
# COMPACT_ATOMS: atom_id res chain seq x y z
N SER A 1 -17.95 -1.94 -23.19
CA SER A 1 -16.73 -1.42 -22.56
C SER A 1 -16.44 -2.28 -21.36
N PHE A 2 -15.42 -3.13 -21.44
CA PHE A 2 -14.95 -3.88 -20.29
C PHE A 2 -13.93 -2.97 -19.61
N GLU A 3 -14.27 -2.54 -18.41
CA GLU A 3 -13.41 -1.72 -17.56
C GLU A 3 -12.28 -2.65 -17.11
N GLU A 4 -11.17 -2.57 -17.83
CA GLU A 4 -9.90 -3.22 -17.49
C GLU A 4 -9.39 -2.51 -16.24
N LYS A 5 -9.95 -2.90 -15.08
CA LYS A 5 -9.39 -2.53 -13.79
C LYS A 5 -8.09 -3.30 -13.74
N GLU A 6 -7.02 -2.67 -14.22
CA GLU A 6 -5.64 -3.08 -14.01
C GLU A 6 -5.50 -3.31 -12.51
N LEU A 7 -5.71 -4.57 -12.09
CA LEU A 7 -5.30 -5.04 -10.78
C LEU A 7 -3.79 -4.97 -10.85
N GLU A 8 -3.25 -3.78 -10.54
CA GLU A 8 -1.83 -3.52 -10.37
C GLU A 8 -1.30 -4.68 -9.53
N VAL A 9 -0.52 -5.53 -10.18
CA VAL A 9 0.12 -6.68 -9.54
C VAL A 9 0.84 -6.07 -8.34
N PRO A 10 0.43 -6.36 -7.09
CA PRO A 10 0.99 -5.67 -5.96
C PRO A 10 2.49 -5.96 -6.00
N ILE A 11 3.27 -4.93 -6.27
CA ILE A 11 4.73 -5.00 -6.38
C ILE A 11 5.38 -5.22 -5.00
N PHE A 12 4.54 -5.29 -3.96
CA PHE A 12 4.92 -5.31 -2.55
C PHE A 12 4.67 -6.70 -1.99
N SER A 13 5.58 -7.12 -1.13
CA SER A 13 5.49 -8.37 -0.39
C SER A 13 4.34 -8.31 0.61
N GLU A 14 3.76 -9.45 0.99
CA GLU A 14 2.86 -9.51 2.16
C GLU A 14 3.55 -8.98 3.42
N ASP A 15 4.86 -9.22 3.56
CA ASP A 15 5.67 -8.66 4.63
C ASP A 15 5.69 -7.12 4.62
N ASP A 16 5.75 -6.50 3.44
CA ASP A 16 5.75 -5.03 3.29
C ASP A 16 4.38 -4.47 3.66
N ILE A 17 3.30 -5.12 3.18
CA ILE A 17 1.92 -4.75 3.49
C ILE A 17 1.67 -4.87 5.00
N MET A 18 2.07 -5.97 5.62
CA MET A 18 1.95 -6.17 7.07
C MET A 18 2.77 -5.17 7.86
N LEU A 19 3.99 -4.84 7.42
CA LEU A 19 4.84 -3.85 8.06
C LEU A 19 4.17 -2.46 8.03
N VAL A 20 3.64 -2.06 6.88
CA VAL A 20 2.91 -0.79 6.74
C VAL A 20 1.64 -0.78 7.58
N CYS A 21 0.84 -1.86 7.51
CA CYS A 21 -0.34 -2.05 8.37
C CYS A 21 -0.02 -1.89 9.86
N GLN A 22 1.06 -2.52 10.31
CA GLN A 22 1.42 -2.54 11.72
C GLN A 22 2.00 -1.21 12.19
N GLN A 23 2.85 -0.57 11.39
CA GLN A 23 3.46 0.72 11.74
C GLN A 23 2.47 1.87 11.64
N ALA A 24 1.60 1.85 10.63
CA ALA A 24 0.62 2.90 10.40
C ALA A 24 -0.77 2.60 10.97
N ASN A 25 -0.96 1.44 11.59
CA ASN A 25 -2.23 0.98 12.16
C ASN A 25 -3.39 1.11 11.15
N CYS A 26 -3.17 0.64 9.93
CA CYS A 26 -4.13 0.66 8.83
C CYS A 26 -4.48 -0.76 8.35
N ASP A 27 -5.52 -0.89 7.54
CA ASP A 27 -5.92 -2.16 6.94
C ASP A 27 -5.07 -2.53 5.72
N GLU A 28 -5.06 -3.80 5.32
CA GLU A 28 -4.28 -4.28 4.16
C GLU A 28 -4.64 -3.54 2.87
N GLU A 29 -5.92 -3.18 2.67
CA GLU A 29 -6.32 -2.37 1.53
C GLU A 29 -5.63 -1.00 1.56
N LYS A 30 -5.64 -0.30 2.70
CA LYS A 30 -4.98 1.02 2.83
C LYS A 30 -3.47 0.93 2.68
N ALA A 31 -2.85 -0.13 3.20
CA ALA A 31 -1.44 -0.38 3.04
C ALA A 31 -1.09 -0.62 1.56
N LYS A 32 -1.86 -1.48 0.87
CA LYS A 32 -1.70 -1.73 -0.58
C LYS A 32 -1.88 -0.47 -1.40
N ASP A 33 -2.92 0.32 -1.11
CA ASP A 33 -3.22 1.56 -1.83
C ASP A 33 -2.10 2.60 -1.62
N SER A 34 -1.60 2.72 -0.38
CA SER A 34 -0.49 3.63 -0.08
C SER A 34 0.82 3.18 -0.71
N LEU A 35 1.08 1.88 -0.74
CA LEU A 35 2.25 1.32 -1.44
C LEU A 35 2.11 1.51 -2.96
N ALA A 36 0.91 1.37 -3.53
CA ALA A 36 0.64 1.65 -4.94
C ALA A 36 0.87 3.12 -5.30
N GLU A 37 0.30 4.04 -4.52
CA GLU A 37 0.50 5.49 -4.73
C GLU A 37 1.97 5.92 -4.60
N THR A 38 2.71 5.25 -3.71
CA THR A 38 4.12 5.53 -3.46
C THR A 38 5.05 4.71 -4.35
N LYS A 39 4.49 3.92 -5.28
CA LYS A 39 5.22 3.08 -6.24
C LYS A 39 6.15 2.06 -5.58
N GLY A 40 5.77 1.55 -4.42
CA GLY A 40 6.52 0.56 -3.63
C GLY A 40 7.52 1.14 -2.66
N ASP A 41 7.46 2.45 -2.38
CA ASP A 41 8.24 3.05 -1.32
C ASP A 41 7.52 2.88 0.03
N ILE A 42 7.95 1.86 0.78
CA ILE A 42 7.43 1.50 2.10
C ILE A 42 7.54 2.65 3.09
N ALA A 43 8.64 3.40 3.07
CA ALA A 43 8.85 4.50 4.00
C ALA A 43 7.91 5.67 3.68
N GLN A 44 7.74 6.01 2.40
CA GLN A 44 6.74 6.98 1.96
C GLN A 44 5.32 6.53 2.30
N ALA A 45 4.99 5.24 2.12
CA ALA A 45 3.66 4.70 2.43
C ALA A 45 3.35 4.79 3.93
N ILE A 46 4.28 4.34 4.78
CA ILE A 46 4.15 4.45 6.24
C ILE A 46 4.03 5.92 6.63
N LEU A 47 4.93 6.78 6.17
CA LEU A 47 4.85 8.21 6.47
C LEU A 47 3.52 8.80 6.03
N ARG A 48 3.00 8.49 4.85
CA ARG A 48 1.68 8.98 4.41
C ARG A 48 0.56 8.53 5.35
N LEU A 49 0.58 7.27 5.77
CA LEU A 49 -0.47 6.71 6.62
C LEU A 49 -0.32 7.16 8.10
N THR A 50 0.89 7.41 8.59
CA THR A 50 1.16 7.88 9.97
C THR A 50 1.16 9.40 10.12
N SER A 51 1.36 10.16 9.04
CA SER A 51 1.42 11.64 9.08
C SER A 51 0.05 12.31 9.08
N GLY A 52 -1.02 11.55 9.35
CA GLY A 52 -2.40 12.03 9.49
C GLY A 52 -2.78 12.36 10.92
#